data_AF-A0A9N9CT85-F1
#
_entry.id   AF-A0A9N9CT85-F1
#
_cell.length_a   1.000
_cell.length_b   1.000
_cell.length_c   1.000
_cell.angle_alpha   90.00
_cell.angle_beta   90.00
_cell.angle_gamma   90.00
#
_symmetry.space_group_name_H-M   'P 1'
#
loop_
_entity.id
_entity.type
_entity.pdbx_description
1 polymer ?
#
loop_
_entity_poly.entity_id
_entity_poly.type
_entity_poly.pdbx_seq_one_letter_code
_entity_poly.pdbx_strand_id
1 'polypeptide(L)'
;ASSFIGKYFKLENSGVPNARNTQFTTELRAGLSTFVTMAYIISVNALITTESDLCVNDPDYLSCKTIVQRDLITATAAVSCIATAIMGIFANLPLALAPGMGINAYFTYAVVGFHGSGKIAYETAVAAVFVEGLVFLFLSVFGICQLFAKLIPMSIKIATGAGIGFFLAFIGLQRSAGIALISNNPSTVVTLGGCPDQYYNKTTGICTSHHMENPTTWLGILDKYWEIVLHRDDGNARFNFFKNVVGFHVIENPDVWLVLITSLYVDILDTTGTFYSMAKFGSYLNEAGNFEGSNAAFISSASSISIGAIFGTSSVITVIESGSGIAEGGRTGITSLTVSFFFFISLFFAPIFVSIPPWASGPVLIITGSMMAKSTKDINWKYIGDSVPSFL
;
A
#
# COMPACT_ATOMS: atom_id res chain seq x y z
N ALA A 1 21.02 21.42 15.30
CA ALA A 1 20.17 21.28 16.49
C ALA A 1 19.54 22.62 16.92
N SER A 2 20.31 23.71 17.04
CA SER A 2 19.81 25.04 17.44
C SER A 2 19.07 25.85 16.36
N SER A 3 19.04 25.36 15.11
CA SER A 3 18.35 26.01 13.99
C SER A 3 16.82 25.96 14.14
N PHE A 4 16.11 26.81 13.39
CA PHE A 4 14.64 26.84 13.35
C PHE A 4 14.04 25.44 13.06
N ILE A 5 14.64 24.72 12.12
CA ILE A 5 14.28 23.34 11.76
C ILE A 5 14.46 22.41 12.97
N GLY A 6 15.57 22.52 13.70
CA GLY A 6 15.81 21.69 14.88
C GLY A 6 14.84 21.94 16.03
N LYS A 7 14.34 23.18 16.17
CA LYS A 7 13.29 23.53 17.14
C LYS A 7 11.91 23.01 16.73
N TYR A 8 11.55 23.12 15.44
CA TYR A 8 10.27 22.60 14.92
C TYR A 8 10.15 21.09 15.07
N PHE A 9 11.20 20.36 14.68
CA PHE A 9 11.24 18.89 14.75
C PHE A 9 11.64 18.34 16.13
N LYS A 10 11.85 19.21 17.14
CA LYS A 10 12.23 18.84 18.52
C LYS A 10 13.45 17.89 18.60
N LEU A 11 14.48 18.19 17.80
CA LEU A 11 15.72 17.40 17.76
C LEU A 11 16.47 17.45 19.09
N GLU A 12 17.34 16.46 19.31
CA GLU A 12 18.27 16.46 20.45
C GLU A 12 19.12 17.75 20.42
N ASN A 13 19.33 18.37 21.59
CA ASN A 13 20.06 19.64 21.74
C ASN A 13 19.42 20.88 21.07
N SER A 14 18.11 20.87 20.80
CA SER A 14 17.36 22.01 20.24
C SER A 14 16.94 23.08 21.27
N GLY A 15 17.04 22.76 22.57
CA GLY A 15 16.64 23.65 23.66
C GLY A 15 15.12 23.72 23.92
N VAL A 16 14.33 22.84 23.29
CA VAL A 16 12.88 22.73 23.48
C VAL A 16 12.59 21.70 24.59
N PRO A 17 11.65 21.95 25.52
CA PRO A 17 11.20 20.94 26.48
C PRO A 17 10.58 19.73 25.74
N ASN A 18 10.86 18.51 26.21
CA ASN A 18 10.48 17.23 25.59
C ASN A 18 11.09 16.98 24.19
N ALA A 19 12.41 17.15 24.05
CA ALA A 19 13.14 16.74 22.85
C ALA A 19 13.02 15.23 22.60
N ARG A 20 12.90 14.81 21.33
CA ARG A 20 12.65 13.40 20.97
C ARG A 20 13.90 12.50 21.01
N ASN A 21 15.04 13.02 21.49
CA ASN A 21 16.33 12.32 21.56
C ASN A 21 16.74 11.70 20.22
N THR A 22 16.70 12.47 19.13
CA THR A 22 17.21 12.06 17.82
C THR A 22 18.11 13.10 17.18
N GLN A 23 19.03 12.60 16.35
CA GLN A 23 19.95 13.39 15.56
C GLN A 23 19.52 13.40 14.09
N PHE A 24 19.88 14.46 13.37
CA PHE A 24 19.54 14.63 11.96
C PHE A 24 20.04 13.49 11.06
N THR A 25 21.24 12.96 11.34
CA THR A 25 21.83 11.82 10.62
C THR A 25 21.06 10.52 10.84
N THR A 26 20.59 10.29 12.07
CA THR A 26 19.73 9.14 12.40
C THR A 26 18.41 9.22 11.66
N GLU A 27 17.79 10.41 11.59
CA GLU A 27 16.53 10.60 10.87
C GLU A 27 16.70 10.38 9.36
N LEU A 28 17.81 10.81 8.77
CA LEU A 28 18.12 10.57 7.36
C LEU A 28 18.31 9.07 7.07
N ARG A 29 19.05 8.35 7.93
CA ARG A 29 19.25 6.90 7.79
C ARG A 29 17.96 6.12 7.97
N ALA A 30 17.15 6.50 8.94
CA ALA A 30 15.83 5.92 9.18
C ALA A 30 14.87 6.17 8.01
N GLY A 31 14.90 7.37 7.42
CA GLY A 31 14.14 7.67 6.21
C GLY A 31 14.59 6.85 5.00
N LEU A 32 15.90 6.65 4.81
CA LEU A 32 16.43 5.76 3.78
C LEU A 32 15.96 4.31 3.98
N SER A 33 16.05 3.78 5.20
CA SER A 33 15.57 2.43 5.54
C SER A 33 14.09 2.26 5.21
N THR A 34 13.27 3.24 5.61
CA THR A 34 11.83 3.26 5.31
C THR A 34 11.56 3.25 3.81
N PHE A 35 12.25 4.11 3.05
CA PHE A 35 12.09 4.16 1.60
C PHE A 35 12.47 2.83 0.93
N VAL A 36 13.58 2.21 1.31
CA VAL A 36 14.00 0.91 0.77
C VAL A 36 12.96 -0.16 1.05
N THR A 37 12.37 -0.18 2.24
CA THR A 37 11.28 -1.11 2.57
C THR A 37 9.99 -0.83 1.82
N MET A 38 9.76 0.41 1.35
CA MET A 38 8.56 0.82 0.61
C MET A 38 8.71 0.81 -0.90
N ALA A 39 9.93 0.73 -1.44
CA ALA A 39 10.20 0.92 -2.86
C ALA A 39 9.41 -0.04 -3.75
N TYR A 40 9.10 -1.23 -3.25
CA TYR A 40 8.30 -2.23 -3.97
C TYR A 40 6.84 -1.79 -4.21
N ILE A 41 6.28 -0.92 -3.37
CA ILE A 41 4.90 -0.41 -3.52
C ILE A 41 4.74 0.33 -4.85
N ILE A 42 5.78 1.01 -5.32
CA ILE A 42 5.80 1.73 -6.59
C ILE A 42 5.41 0.79 -7.74
N SER A 43 6.04 -0.39 -7.79
CA SER A 43 5.77 -1.38 -8.85
C SER A 43 4.52 -2.21 -8.55
N VAL A 44 4.34 -2.69 -7.31
CA VAL A 44 3.23 -3.58 -6.96
C VAL A 44 1.87 -2.91 -7.10
N ASN A 45 1.76 -1.64 -6.74
CA ASN A 45 0.50 -0.91 -6.89
C ASN A 45 0.06 -0.90 -8.36
N ALA A 46 0.97 -0.55 -9.27
CA ALA A 46 0.69 -0.56 -10.71
C ALA A 46 0.40 -1.97 -11.25
N LEU A 47 1.10 -3.00 -10.78
CA LEU A 47 0.85 -4.38 -11.19
C LEU A 47 -0.57 -4.83 -10.85
N ILE A 48 -1.03 -4.59 -9.62
CA ILE A 48 -2.37 -4.98 -9.18
C ILE A 48 -3.43 -4.14 -9.90
N THR A 49 -3.30 -2.82 -9.87
CA THR A 49 -4.32 -1.92 -10.41
C THR A 49 -4.50 -2.08 -11.92
N THR A 50 -3.45 -2.44 -12.67
CA THR A 50 -3.58 -2.70 -14.13
C THR A 50 -4.33 -3.97 -14.48
N GLU A 51 -4.65 -4.85 -13.53
CA GLU A 51 -5.54 -5.99 -13.76
C GLU A 51 -7.03 -5.62 -13.77
N SER A 52 -7.37 -4.39 -13.37
CA SER A 52 -8.75 -3.86 -13.35
C SER A 52 -9.29 -3.32 -14.69
N ASP A 53 -8.60 -3.62 -15.80
CA ASP A 53 -9.12 -3.53 -17.17
C ASP A 53 -9.30 -2.17 -17.83
N LEU A 54 -8.36 -1.26 -17.58
CA LEU A 54 -8.31 0.02 -18.28
C LEU A 54 -8.11 -0.10 -19.81
N CYS A 55 -7.89 -1.31 -20.37
CA CYS A 55 -7.36 -1.53 -21.72
C CYS A 55 -8.09 -2.58 -22.59
N VAL A 56 -9.18 -3.22 -22.13
CA VAL A 56 -9.73 -4.40 -22.83
C VAL A 56 -10.37 -4.13 -24.19
N ASN A 57 -10.76 -2.88 -24.45
CA ASN A 57 -11.34 -2.48 -25.73
C ASN A 57 -10.28 -2.02 -26.75
N ASP A 58 -8.99 -2.02 -26.38
CA ASP A 58 -7.91 -1.51 -27.22
C ASP A 58 -7.29 -2.66 -28.06
N PRO A 59 -7.23 -2.56 -29.39
CA PRO A 59 -6.60 -3.58 -30.25
C PRO A 59 -5.14 -3.88 -29.88
N ASP A 60 -4.45 -2.94 -29.21
CA ASP A 60 -3.08 -3.11 -28.72
C ASP A 60 -3.00 -3.28 -27.18
N TYR A 61 -3.73 -4.27 -26.64
CA TYR A 61 -3.83 -4.56 -25.19
C TYR A 61 -2.49 -4.56 -24.43
N LEU A 62 -1.43 -5.16 -24.99
CA LEU A 62 -0.11 -5.19 -24.34
C LEU A 62 0.53 -3.79 -24.25
N SER A 63 0.31 -2.94 -25.25
CA SER A 63 0.87 -1.59 -25.28
C SER A 63 0.13 -0.67 -24.31
N CYS A 64 -1.21 -0.74 -24.28
CA CYS A 64 -2.05 0.00 -23.36
C CYS A 64 -1.71 -0.37 -21.91
N LYS A 65 -1.57 -1.67 -21.61
CA LYS A 65 -1.20 -2.15 -20.27
C LYS A 65 0.13 -1.55 -19.80
N THR A 66 1.14 -1.50 -20.67
CA THR A 66 2.46 -0.95 -20.33
C THR A 66 2.43 0.56 -20.08
N ILE A 67 1.62 1.30 -20.85
CA ILE A 67 1.42 2.75 -20.66
C ILE A 67 0.75 3.02 -19.33
N VAL A 68 -0.38 2.34 -19.06
CA VAL A 68 -1.12 2.50 -17.81
C VAL A 68 -0.26 2.11 -16.60
N GLN A 69 0.56 1.06 -16.71
CA GLN A 69 1.52 0.68 -15.66
C GLN A 69 2.52 1.80 -15.36
N ARG A 70 3.07 2.43 -16.39
CA ARG A 70 4.00 3.55 -16.23
C ARG A 70 3.32 4.75 -15.59
N ASP A 71 2.10 5.08 -16.02
CA ASP A 71 1.34 6.20 -15.48
C ASP A 71 1.02 5.96 -14.00
N LEU A 72 0.58 4.75 -13.64
CA LEU A 72 0.34 4.38 -12.24
C LEU A 72 1.60 4.37 -11.39
N ILE A 73 2.76 3.96 -11.92
CA ILE A 73 4.06 4.07 -11.22
C ILE A 73 4.37 5.54 -10.92
N THR A 74 4.22 6.42 -11.91
CA THR A 74 4.49 7.86 -11.73
C THR A 74 3.49 8.50 -10.78
N ALA A 75 2.20 8.14 -10.87
CA ALA A 75 1.15 8.59 -9.95
C ALA A 75 1.43 8.12 -8.52
N THR A 76 1.78 6.84 -8.34
CA THR A 76 2.13 6.27 -7.03
C THR A 76 3.31 7.00 -6.39
N ALA A 77 4.37 7.23 -7.15
CA ALA A 77 5.55 7.95 -6.64
C ALA A 77 5.24 9.43 -6.32
N ALA A 78 4.46 10.11 -7.17
CA ALA A 78 4.10 11.52 -6.96
C ALA A 78 3.18 11.70 -5.74
N VAL A 79 2.16 10.86 -5.64
CA VAL A 79 1.21 10.88 -4.51
C VAL A 79 1.91 10.51 -3.21
N SER A 80 2.73 9.46 -3.19
CA SER A 80 3.49 9.07 -2.00
C SER A 80 4.46 10.15 -1.56
N CYS A 81 5.08 10.86 -2.51
CA CYS A 81 5.91 12.03 -2.24
C CYS A 81 5.11 13.14 -1.53
N ILE A 82 3.97 13.54 -2.10
CA ILE A 82 3.13 14.63 -1.56
C ILE A 82 2.54 14.23 -0.21
N ALA A 83 1.90 13.06 -0.12
CA ALA A 83 1.26 12.55 1.09
C ALA A 83 2.24 12.42 2.25
N THR A 84 3.43 11.86 1.99
CA THR A 84 4.48 11.72 3.00
C THR A 84 5.07 13.07 3.41
N ALA A 85 5.18 14.03 2.49
CA ALA A 85 5.60 15.39 2.83
C ALA A 85 4.58 16.08 3.76
N ILE A 86 3.29 15.96 3.47
CA ILE A 86 2.22 16.50 4.32
C ILE A 86 2.30 15.90 5.72
N MET A 87 2.48 14.58 5.84
CA MET A 87 2.63 13.92 7.13
C MET A 87 3.87 14.40 7.90
N GLY A 88 5.01 14.52 7.22
CA GLY A 88 6.25 15.00 7.82
C GLY A 88 6.17 16.45 8.30
N ILE A 89 5.55 17.34 7.53
CA ILE A 89 5.45 18.77 7.84
C ILE A 89 4.38 19.02 8.90
N PHE A 90 3.16 18.52 8.72
CA PHE A 90 2.02 18.89 9.55
C PHE A 90 1.88 18.05 10.82
N ALA A 91 2.10 16.74 10.72
CA ALA A 91 1.97 15.85 11.87
C ALA A 91 3.29 15.69 12.65
N ASN A 92 4.43 15.96 12.00
CA ASN A 92 5.76 15.77 12.57
C ASN A 92 5.93 14.37 13.18
N LEU A 93 5.59 13.34 12.40
CA LEU A 93 5.69 11.94 12.79
C LEU A 93 6.51 11.16 11.76
N PRO A 94 7.23 10.11 12.18
CA PRO A 94 8.07 9.31 11.31
C PRO A 94 7.27 8.27 10.52
N LEU A 95 6.22 8.73 9.84
CA LEU A 95 5.25 7.89 9.15
C LEU A 95 5.23 8.26 7.68
N ALA A 96 5.37 7.24 6.84
CA ALA A 96 5.30 7.37 5.40
C ALA A 96 3.94 6.91 4.88
N LEU A 97 3.47 7.59 3.82
CA LEU A 97 2.18 7.37 3.21
C LEU A 97 2.37 6.95 1.76
N ALA A 98 1.64 5.91 1.36
CA ALA A 98 1.60 5.40 0.00
C ALA A 98 0.26 4.71 -0.26
N PRO A 99 -0.11 4.45 -1.53
CA PRO A 99 -1.29 3.66 -1.86
C PRO A 99 -1.29 2.32 -1.11
N GLY A 100 -2.40 2.05 -0.41
CA GLY A 100 -2.52 0.89 0.46
C GLY A 100 -2.68 -0.39 -0.33
N MET A 101 -1.73 -1.31 -0.24
CA MET A 101 -1.78 -2.51 -1.08
C MET A 101 -2.96 -3.46 -0.78
N GLY A 102 -3.39 -3.56 0.48
CA GLY A 102 -4.56 -4.36 0.86
C GLY A 102 -5.85 -3.77 0.28
N ILE A 103 -6.05 -2.47 0.46
CA ILE A 103 -7.19 -1.73 -0.10
C ILE A 103 -7.12 -1.69 -1.61
N ASN A 104 -5.93 -1.61 -2.21
CA ASN A 104 -5.75 -1.62 -3.66
C ASN A 104 -6.18 -2.96 -4.27
N ALA A 105 -5.88 -4.08 -3.62
CA ALA A 105 -6.34 -5.39 -4.07
C ALA A 105 -7.85 -5.58 -3.84
N TYR A 106 -8.42 -5.09 -2.72
CA TYR A 106 -9.87 -5.05 -2.55
C TYR A 106 -10.55 -4.22 -3.65
N PHE A 107 -10.05 -3.01 -3.89
CA PHE A 107 -10.51 -2.09 -4.94
C PHE A 107 -10.45 -2.75 -6.33
N THR A 108 -9.32 -3.38 -6.66
CA THR A 108 -9.12 -3.99 -7.97
C THR A 108 -9.98 -5.23 -8.16
N TYR A 109 -10.01 -6.16 -7.20
CA TYR A 109 -10.63 -7.47 -7.39
C TYR A 109 -12.08 -7.56 -6.92
N ALA A 110 -12.46 -6.85 -5.85
CA ALA A 110 -13.80 -6.92 -5.28
C ALA A 110 -14.73 -5.83 -5.81
N VAL A 111 -14.21 -4.62 -6.09
CA VAL A 111 -15.02 -3.49 -6.57
C VAL A 111 -15.06 -3.47 -8.10
N VAL A 112 -13.90 -3.33 -8.75
CA VAL A 112 -13.81 -3.21 -10.21
C VAL A 112 -13.86 -4.58 -10.90
N GLY A 113 -13.36 -5.61 -10.23
CA GLY A 113 -13.32 -6.98 -10.74
C GLY A 113 -12.14 -7.23 -11.68
N PHE A 114 -11.73 -8.50 -11.77
CA PHE A 114 -10.67 -8.92 -12.69
C PHE A 114 -11.13 -8.67 -14.13
N HIS A 115 -10.33 -7.95 -14.91
CA HIS A 115 -10.73 -7.51 -16.24
C HIS A 115 -12.09 -6.78 -16.27
N GLY A 116 -12.37 -5.91 -15.28
CA GLY A 116 -13.53 -5.01 -15.35
C GLY A 116 -14.87 -5.75 -15.32
N SER A 117 -14.85 -7.04 -14.94
CA SER A 117 -16.01 -7.91 -14.81
C SER A 117 -16.91 -7.55 -13.62
N GLY A 118 -16.47 -6.61 -12.78
CA GLY A 118 -17.23 -6.10 -11.65
C GLY A 118 -18.38 -5.20 -12.08
N LYS A 119 -19.21 -4.84 -11.10
CA LYS A 119 -20.41 -4.04 -11.34
C LYS A 119 -20.13 -2.55 -11.53
N ILE A 120 -18.91 -2.09 -11.21
CA ILE A 120 -18.53 -0.68 -11.14
C ILE A 120 -17.28 -0.47 -11.99
N ALA A 121 -17.33 0.51 -12.89
CA ALA A 121 -16.18 0.90 -13.70
C ALA A 121 -15.07 1.54 -12.84
N TYR A 122 -13.82 1.36 -13.25
CA TYR A 122 -12.64 1.90 -12.56
C TYR A 122 -12.77 3.39 -12.22
N GLU A 123 -13.21 4.20 -13.19
CA GLU A 123 -13.37 5.65 -13.04
C GLU A 123 -14.39 6.01 -11.96
N THR A 124 -15.50 5.27 -11.90
CA THR A 124 -16.55 5.46 -10.89
C THR A 124 -16.03 5.05 -9.50
N ALA A 125 -15.22 4.01 -9.44
CA ALA A 125 -14.60 3.56 -8.20
C ALA A 125 -13.60 4.59 -7.67
N VAL A 126 -12.74 5.18 -8.52
CA VAL A 126 -11.82 6.26 -8.12
C VAL A 126 -12.58 7.51 -7.67
N ALA A 127 -13.68 7.86 -8.34
CA ALA A 127 -14.55 8.96 -7.91
C ALA A 127 -15.17 8.70 -6.53
N ALA A 128 -15.54 7.45 -6.22
CA ALA A 128 -16.03 7.08 -4.90
C ALA A 128 -14.94 7.24 -3.82
N VAL A 129 -13.69 6.85 -4.12
CA VAL A 129 -12.54 7.05 -3.23
C VAL A 129 -12.25 8.54 -2.99
N PHE A 130 -12.43 9.39 -4.01
CA PHE A 130 -12.32 10.84 -3.84
C PHE A 130 -13.37 11.38 -2.86
N VAL A 131 -14.64 10.98 -3.02
CA VAL A 131 -15.73 11.39 -2.11
C VAL A 131 -15.50 10.84 -0.70
N GLU A 132 -15.08 9.60 -0.59
CA GLU A 132 -14.66 8.99 0.68
C GLU A 132 -13.59 9.83 1.37
N GLY A 133 -12.53 10.22 0.67
CA GLY A 133 -11.45 11.05 1.21
C GLY A 133 -11.96 12.38 1.77
N LEU A 134 -12.94 13.01 1.11
CA LEU A 134 -13.59 14.23 1.60
C LEU A 134 -14.42 13.99 2.87
N VAL A 135 -15.19 12.89 2.91
CA VAL A 135 -15.97 12.51 4.10
C VAL A 135 -15.04 12.19 5.26
N PHE A 136 -13.97 11.43 5.03
CA PHE A 136 -13.00 11.10 6.07
C PHE A 136 -12.23 12.33 6.54
N LEU A 137 -11.92 13.28 5.65
CA LEU A 137 -11.30 14.55 6.01
C LEU A 137 -12.23 15.37 6.90
N PHE A 138 -13.51 15.46 6.54
CA PHE A 138 -14.53 16.10 7.37
C PHE A 138 -14.56 15.45 8.78
N LEU A 139 -14.72 14.13 8.86
CA LEU A 139 -14.74 13.40 10.14
C LEU A 139 -13.47 13.59 10.98
N SER A 140 -12.30 13.67 10.32
CA SER A 140 -11.01 13.88 10.97
C SER A 140 -10.86 15.29 11.54
N VAL A 141 -11.35 16.31 10.82
CA VAL A 141 -11.33 17.71 11.29
C VAL A 141 -12.20 17.88 12.54
N PHE A 142 -13.35 17.19 12.62
CA PHE A 142 -14.20 17.20 13.82
C PHE A 142 -13.70 16.27 14.95
N GLY A 143 -12.57 15.58 14.78
CA GLY A 143 -12.01 14.68 15.78
C GLY A 143 -12.81 13.40 16.01
N ILE A 144 -13.82 13.12 15.17
CA ILE A 144 -14.71 11.96 15.29
C ILE A 144 -13.93 10.66 15.02
N CYS A 145 -12.95 10.69 14.10
CA CYS A 145 -12.11 9.53 13.81
C CYS A 145 -11.28 9.08 15.03
N GLN A 146 -10.84 10.01 15.88
CA GLN A 146 -10.15 9.66 17.13
C GLN A 146 -11.09 9.01 18.13
N LEU A 147 -12.35 9.44 18.16
CA LEU A 147 -13.38 8.84 19.01
C LEU A 147 -13.66 7.39 18.56
N PHE A 148 -13.85 7.17 17.27
CA PHE A 148 -13.99 5.81 16.71
C PHE A 148 -12.76 4.96 17.00
N ALA A 149 -11.57 5.50 16.81
CA ALA A 149 -10.33 4.80 17.14
C ALA A 149 -10.30 4.36 18.61
N LYS A 150 -10.82 5.14 19.55
CA LYS A 150 -10.88 4.76 20.98
C LYS A 150 -11.92 3.68 21.29
N LEU A 151 -13.00 3.61 20.51
CA LEU A 151 -14.06 2.62 20.70
C LEU A 151 -13.64 1.21 20.25
N ILE A 152 -12.71 1.11 19.29
CA ILE A 152 -12.25 -0.18 18.77
C ILE A 152 -11.26 -0.81 19.76
N PRO A 153 -11.49 -2.06 20.21
CA PRO A 153 -10.58 -2.76 21.11
C PRO A 153 -9.22 -3.00 20.45
N MET A 154 -8.16 -3.02 21.27
CA MET A 154 -6.78 -3.14 20.77
C MET A 154 -6.53 -4.48 20.05
N SER A 155 -7.23 -5.54 20.47
CA SER A 155 -7.17 -6.87 19.85
C SER A 155 -7.55 -6.82 18.37
N ILE A 156 -8.67 -6.16 18.03
CA ILE A 156 -9.11 -5.98 16.63
C ILE A 156 -8.13 -5.12 15.83
N LYS A 157 -7.61 -4.03 16.39
CA LYS A 157 -6.64 -3.16 15.68
C LYS A 157 -5.37 -3.90 15.27
N ILE A 158 -4.86 -4.74 16.17
CA ILE A 158 -3.67 -5.55 15.92
C ILE A 158 -3.98 -6.66 14.91
N ALA A 159 -5.16 -7.27 15.02
CA ALA A 159 -5.63 -8.30 14.09
C ALA A 159 -5.78 -7.77 12.66
N THR A 160 -6.32 -6.57 12.47
CA THR A 160 -6.45 -5.94 11.14
C THR A 160 -5.10 -5.82 10.44
N GLY A 161 -4.07 -5.32 11.14
CA GLY A 161 -2.71 -5.24 10.58
C GLY A 161 -2.10 -6.60 10.23
N ALA A 162 -2.36 -7.63 11.05
CA ALA A 162 -1.92 -8.99 10.75
C ALA A 162 -2.69 -9.62 9.57
N GLY A 163 -4.00 -9.38 9.48
CA GLY A 163 -4.85 -9.85 8.39
C GLY A 163 -4.44 -9.28 7.03
N ILE A 164 -4.17 -7.97 6.97
CA ILE A 164 -3.60 -7.31 5.78
C ILE A 164 -2.26 -7.98 5.41
N GLY A 165 -1.41 -8.28 6.39
CA GLY A 165 -0.15 -8.99 6.15
C GLY A 165 -0.31 -10.40 5.58
N PHE A 166 -1.23 -11.19 6.11
CA PHE A 166 -1.54 -12.51 5.56
C PHE A 166 -2.10 -12.41 4.15
N PHE A 167 -2.92 -11.40 3.88
CA PHE A 167 -3.47 -11.15 2.54
C PHE A 167 -2.37 -10.76 1.54
N LEU A 168 -1.42 -9.92 1.93
CA LEU A 168 -0.27 -9.58 1.09
C LEU A 168 0.65 -10.77 0.83
N ALA A 169 0.93 -11.57 1.86
CA ALA A 169 1.68 -12.82 1.70
C ALA A 169 0.95 -13.76 0.73
N PHE A 170 -0.37 -13.87 0.85
CA PHE A 170 -1.19 -14.66 -0.07
C PHE A 170 -1.08 -14.16 -1.52
N ILE A 171 -1.19 -12.86 -1.77
CA ILE A 171 -0.97 -12.26 -3.10
C ILE A 171 0.46 -12.56 -3.62
N GLY A 172 1.47 -12.48 -2.76
CA GLY A 172 2.86 -12.81 -3.12
C GLY A 172 3.10 -14.29 -3.43
N LEU A 173 2.23 -15.19 -2.96
CA LEU A 173 2.25 -16.61 -3.32
C LEU A 173 1.51 -16.89 -4.64
N GLN A 174 0.57 -16.02 -5.03
CA GLN A 174 -0.18 -16.17 -6.28
C GLN A 174 0.67 -15.88 -7.52
N ARG A 175 0.11 -16.23 -8.67
CA ARG A 175 0.71 -16.02 -9.99
C ARG A 175 0.62 -14.56 -10.48
N SER A 176 -0.39 -13.81 -10.07
CA SER A 176 -0.65 -12.44 -10.55
C SER A 176 0.47 -11.46 -10.15
N ALA A 177 0.94 -11.56 -8.90
CA ALA A 177 1.91 -10.62 -8.33
C ALA A 177 3.13 -11.28 -7.68
N GLY A 178 3.29 -12.61 -7.79
CA GLY A 178 4.36 -13.31 -7.10
C GLY A 178 4.80 -14.65 -7.66
N ILE A 179 5.25 -15.55 -6.79
CA ILE A 179 6.06 -16.73 -7.18
C ILE A 179 5.25 -17.90 -7.74
N ALA A 180 3.94 -17.73 -7.91
CA ALA A 180 3.04 -18.75 -8.48
C ALA A 180 3.10 -20.10 -7.73
N LEU A 181 3.23 -20.06 -6.40
CA LEU A 181 3.17 -21.23 -5.51
C LEU A 181 1.77 -21.81 -5.38
N ILE A 182 0.77 -20.94 -5.49
CA ILE A 182 -0.63 -21.28 -5.33
C ILE A 182 -1.42 -20.96 -6.61
N SER A 183 -2.40 -21.81 -6.90
CA SER A 183 -3.32 -21.66 -8.03
C SER A 183 -4.77 -21.82 -7.56
N ASN A 184 -5.73 -21.35 -8.35
CA ASN A 184 -7.15 -21.45 -8.04
C ASN A 184 -7.64 -22.88 -8.25
N ASN A 185 -8.47 -23.37 -7.34
CA ASN A 185 -9.17 -24.64 -7.49
C ASN A 185 -10.64 -24.45 -7.05
N PRO A 186 -11.64 -24.81 -7.88
CA PRO A 186 -13.04 -24.62 -7.55
C PRO A 186 -13.51 -25.38 -6.30
N SER A 187 -12.82 -26.45 -5.89
CA SER A 187 -13.20 -27.28 -4.74
C SER A 187 -12.57 -26.83 -3.41
N THR A 188 -11.36 -26.27 -3.45
CA THR A 188 -10.59 -25.90 -2.24
C THR A 188 -10.27 -24.41 -2.17
N VAL A 189 -10.71 -23.63 -3.16
CA VAL A 189 -10.36 -22.22 -3.45
C VAL A 189 -8.87 -22.04 -3.79
N VAL A 190 -7.98 -22.76 -3.11
CA VAL A 190 -6.52 -22.69 -3.28
C VAL A 190 -5.97 -24.11 -3.45
N THR A 191 -5.05 -24.29 -4.42
CA THR A 191 -4.24 -25.50 -4.57
C THR A 191 -2.76 -25.16 -4.53
N LEU A 192 -1.95 -26.06 -3.95
CA LEU A 192 -0.50 -25.96 -3.92
C LEU A 192 0.09 -26.49 -5.22
N GLY A 193 1.18 -25.86 -5.69
CA GLY A 193 1.94 -26.28 -6.87
C GLY A 193 1.77 -25.31 -8.04
N GLY A 194 2.91 -24.84 -8.56
CA GLY A 194 2.94 -23.99 -9.75
C GLY A 194 2.44 -24.72 -10.99
N CYS A 195 1.78 -23.99 -11.88
CA CYS A 195 1.25 -24.50 -13.13
C CYS A 195 2.14 -24.07 -14.31
N PRO A 196 2.65 -24.99 -15.15
CA PRO A 196 3.32 -24.63 -16.39
C PRO A 196 2.36 -23.85 -17.31
N ASP A 197 2.87 -22.86 -18.06
CA ASP A 197 2.06 -22.00 -18.95
C ASP A 197 1.16 -22.75 -19.93
N GLN A 198 1.56 -23.96 -20.32
CA GLN A 198 0.87 -24.80 -21.29
C GLN A 198 -0.39 -25.46 -20.74
N TYR A 199 -0.49 -25.62 -19.41
CA TYR A 199 -1.62 -26.29 -18.74
C TYR A 199 -2.47 -25.33 -17.91
N TYR A 200 -2.17 -24.03 -17.99
CA TYR A 200 -2.91 -22.99 -17.30
C TYR A 200 -4.00 -22.42 -18.21
N ASN A 201 -5.26 -22.56 -17.81
CA ASN A 201 -6.36 -21.92 -18.51
C ASN A 201 -6.47 -20.45 -18.07
N LYS A 202 -6.07 -19.53 -18.96
CA LYS A 202 -6.06 -18.08 -18.69
C LYS A 202 -7.43 -17.49 -18.40
N THR A 203 -8.51 -18.14 -18.83
CA THR A 203 -9.88 -17.63 -18.68
C THR A 203 -10.52 -18.08 -17.37
N THR A 204 -10.18 -19.28 -16.88
CA THR A 204 -10.77 -19.84 -15.65
C THR A 204 -9.84 -19.78 -14.44
N GLY A 205 -8.55 -19.51 -14.67
CA GLY A 205 -7.53 -19.50 -13.61
C GLY A 205 -7.20 -20.88 -13.05
N ILE A 206 -7.68 -21.95 -13.70
CA ILE A 206 -7.54 -23.34 -13.24
C ILE A 206 -6.35 -23.99 -13.95
N CYS A 207 -5.52 -24.71 -13.19
CA CYS A 207 -4.50 -25.60 -13.72
C CYS A 207 -5.11 -26.96 -14.07
N THR A 208 -4.98 -27.42 -15.32
CA THR A 208 -5.63 -28.65 -15.79
C THR A 208 -4.77 -29.91 -15.63
N SER A 209 -3.42 -29.78 -15.57
CA SER A 209 -2.48 -30.91 -15.35
C SER A 209 -1.06 -30.44 -14.98
N HIS A 210 -0.24 -31.34 -14.41
CA HIS A 210 1.16 -31.15 -13.98
C HIS A 210 1.38 -30.07 -12.91
N HIS A 211 0.94 -30.37 -11.68
CA HIS A 211 1.33 -29.58 -10.51
C HIS A 211 2.84 -29.73 -10.26
N MET A 212 3.55 -28.60 -10.13
CA MET A 212 4.95 -28.60 -9.71
C MET A 212 5.05 -28.92 -8.20
N GLU A 213 4.96 -30.20 -7.87
CA GLU A 213 5.00 -30.71 -6.48
C GLU A 213 6.44 -30.98 -5.99
N ASN A 214 7.45 -30.91 -6.86
CA ASN A 214 8.80 -31.35 -6.53
C ASN A 214 9.63 -30.25 -5.81
N PRO A 215 10.17 -30.51 -4.60
CA PRO A 215 10.95 -29.53 -3.83
C PRO A 215 12.26 -29.07 -4.51
N THR A 216 12.79 -29.83 -5.47
CA THR A 216 14.03 -29.48 -6.21
C THR A 216 13.84 -28.38 -7.23
N THR A 217 12.61 -28.11 -7.70
CA THR A 217 12.29 -27.04 -8.65
C THR A 217 12.32 -25.65 -7.99
N TRP A 218 12.04 -25.58 -6.69
CA TRP A 218 12.09 -24.35 -5.87
C TRP A 218 13.52 -23.82 -5.67
N LEU A 219 14.51 -24.71 -5.67
CA LEU A 219 15.93 -24.34 -5.62
C LEU A 219 16.45 -23.83 -6.97
N GLY A 220 15.90 -24.29 -8.09
CA GLY A 220 16.29 -23.86 -9.44
C GLY A 220 15.79 -22.47 -9.86
N ILE A 221 14.72 -21.97 -9.22
CA ILE A 221 14.19 -20.61 -9.45
C ILE A 221 15.11 -19.55 -8.83
N LEU A 222 15.89 -19.87 -7.80
CA LEU A 222 16.85 -18.93 -7.19
C LEU A 222 18.15 -18.76 -8.00
N ASP A 223 18.50 -19.72 -8.86
CA ASP A 223 19.79 -19.75 -9.56
C ASP A 223 19.73 -19.14 -10.99
N LYS A 224 18.53 -19.04 -11.59
CA LYS A 224 18.35 -18.58 -12.99
C LYS A 224 18.00 -17.09 -13.14
N TYR A 225 18.02 -16.33 -12.05
CA TYR A 225 17.48 -14.96 -11.94
C TYR A 225 18.41 -13.83 -12.44
N TRP A 226 19.56 -14.17 -13.04
CA TRP A 226 20.54 -13.20 -13.52
C TRP A 226 20.57 -13.02 -15.06
N GLU A 227 19.90 -13.88 -15.84
CA GLU A 227 20.20 -14.01 -17.28
C GLU A 227 19.10 -13.58 -18.28
N ILE A 228 18.02 -12.91 -17.84
CA ILE A 228 16.93 -12.46 -18.73
C ILE A 228 16.70 -10.94 -18.59
N VAL A 229 17.75 -10.18 -18.82
CA VAL A 229 17.69 -8.74 -19.08
C VAL A 229 18.47 -8.51 -20.36
N LEU A 230 17.76 -8.25 -21.47
CA LEU A 230 18.13 -7.44 -22.63
C LEU A 230 17.31 -7.86 -23.86
N HIS A 231 16.35 -6.99 -24.25
CA HIS A 231 16.02 -6.58 -25.64
C HIS A 231 14.52 -6.29 -25.86
N ARG A 232 14.16 -5.03 -26.09
CA ARG A 232 13.65 -4.53 -27.39
C ARG A 232 13.36 -3.02 -27.40
N ASP A 233 13.46 -2.45 -28.60
CA ASP A 233 13.53 -1.03 -28.92
C ASP A 233 12.17 -0.39 -29.27
N ASP A 234 12.06 0.90 -28.90
CA ASP A 234 10.95 1.82 -29.19
C ASP A 234 11.21 2.64 -30.47
N GLY A 235 10.15 3.09 -31.17
CA GLY A 235 10.26 4.19 -32.14
C GLY A 235 8.96 4.71 -32.77
N ASN A 236 8.61 5.96 -32.45
CA ASN A 236 7.78 6.92 -33.23
C ASN A 236 6.27 7.16 -32.94
N ALA A 237 5.63 6.54 -31.95
CA ALA A 237 4.21 6.87 -31.63
C ALA A 237 4.02 7.92 -30.51
N ARG A 238 5.12 8.38 -29.90
CA ARG A 238 5.18 9.14 -28.63
C ARG A 238 4.65 10.59 -28.63
N PHE A 239 3.93 11.04 -29.66
CA PHE A 239 3.55 12.46 -29.77
C PHE A 239 2.05 12.73 -29.84
N ASN A 240 1.20 11.76 -30.20
CA ASN A 240 -0.21 12.04 -30.49
C ASN A 240 -1.19 11.87 -29.31
N PHE A 241 -0.73 11.37 -28.16
CA PHE A 241 -1.64 10.95 -27.07
C PHE A 241 -1.94 12.02 -26.02
N PHE A 242 -1.37 13.23 -26.11
CA PHE A 242 -1.48 14.27 -25.07
C PHE A 242 -2.89 14.93 -24.92
N LYS A 243 -3.98 14.39 -25.50
CA LYS A 243 -5.26 15.11 -25.56
C LYS A 243 -6.48 14.51 -24.85
N ASN A 244 -6.41 13.33 -24.23
CA ASN A 244 -7.62 12.68 -23.70
C ASN A 244 -7.55 12.36 -22.20
N VAL A 245 -7.24 13.35 -21.36
CA VAL A 245 -7.44 13.23 -19.91
C VAL A 245 -8.34 14.37 -19.46
N VAL A 246 -9.58 14.01 -19.12
CA VAL A 246 -10.55 14.63 -18.17
C VAL A 246 -11.96 14.34 -18.69
N GLY A 247 -12.57 13.29 -18.14
CA GLY A 247 -14.00 13.00 -18.26
C GLY A 247 -14.57 12.73 -16.88
N PHE A 248 -15.44 13.62 -16.39
CA PHE A 248 -16.21 13.38 -15.17
C PHE A 248 -17.54 12.75 -15.55
N HIS A 249 -17.84 11.56 -15.03
CA HIS A 249 -19.14 10.91 -15.20
C HIS A 249 -19.93 10.87 -13.89
N VAL A 250 -21.25 11.06 -14.01
CA VAL A 250 -22.19 11.23 -12.89
C VAL A 250 -22.50 9.89 -12.23
N ILE A 251 -22.46 9.86 -10.90
CA ILE A 251 -22.66 8.68 -10.06
C ILE A 251 -24.16 8.48 -9.81
N GLU A 252 -24.78 7.46 -10.41
CA GLU A 252 -26.22 7.14 -10.22
C GLU A 252 -26.50 5.76 -9.58
N ASN A 253 -25.48 4.93 -9.31
CA ASN A 253 -25.69 3.54 -8.85
C ASN A 253 -25.69 3.37 -7.31
N PRO A 254 -26.68 2.65 -6.71
CA PRO A 254 -26.75 2.39 -5.27
C PRO A 254 -25.63 1.47 -4.75
N ASP A 255 -25.07 0.61 -5.62
CA ASP A 255 -23.92 -0.25 -5.29
C ASP A 255 -22.65 0.56 -4.94
N VAL A 256 -22.55 1.81 -5.45
CA VAL A 256 -21.43 2.72 -5.15
C VAL A 256 -21.43 3.16 -3.69
N TRP A 257 -22.62 3.31 -3.07
CA TRP A 257 -22.72 3.68 -1.66
C TRP A 257 -22.23 2.57 -0.72
N LEU A 258 -22.51 1.31 -1.05
CA LEU A 258 -22.00 0.18 -0.29
C LEU A 258 -20.47 0.11 -0.36
N VAL A 259 -19.91 0.31 -1.54
CA VAL A 259 -18.45 0.36 -1.74
C VAL A 259 -17.83 1.52 -0.98
N LEU A 260 -18.44 2.70 -1.05
CA LEU A 260 -17.95 3.88 -0.34
C LEU A 260 -17.95 3.66 1.18
N ILE A 261 -19.03 3.09 1.74
CA ILE A 261 -19.13 2.82 3.18
C ILE A 261 -18.14 1.74 3.62
N THR A 262 -17.98 0.67 2.82
CA THR A 262 -17.04 -0.41 3.16
C THR A 262 -15.59 0.04 3.04
N SER A 263 -15.24 0.80 1.99
CA SER A 263 -13.93 1.44 1.82
C SER A 263 -13.62 2.37 2.99
N LEU A 264 -14.55 3.28 3.33
CA LEU A 264 -14.40 4.20 4.46
C LEU A 264 -14.19 3.49 5.79
N TYR A 265 -14.91 2.39 6.02
CA TYR A 265 -14.72 1.58 7.22
C TYR A 265 -13.33 0.94 7.26
N VAL A 266 -12.90 0.32 6.16
CA VAL A 266 -11.58 -0.31 6.05
C VAL A 266 -10.46 0.74 6.22
N ASP A 267 -10.58 1.90 5.59
CA ASP A 267 -9.61 2.99 5.67
C ASP A 267 -9.49 3.55 7.09
N ILE A 268 -10.62 3.70 7.80
CA ILE A 268 -10.60 4.08 9.22
C ILE A 268 -9.90 3.01 10.06
N LEU A 269 -10.23 1.73 9.87
CA LEU A 269 -9.61 0.65 10.64
C LEU A 269 -8.11 0.53 10.36
N ASP A 270 -7.70 0.64 9.10
CA ASP A 270 -6.30 0.50 8.72
C ASP A 270 -5.48 1.70 9.18
N THR A 271 -5.97 2.92 8.95
CA THR A 271 -5.31 4.15 9.41
C THR A 271 -5.17 4.16 10.94
N THR A 272 -6.24 3.80 11.66
CA THR A 272 -6.19 3.72 13.13
C THR A 272 -5.29 2.58 13.60
N GLY A 273 -5.43 1.37 13.06
CA GLY A 273 -4.62 0.21 13.41
C GLY A 273 -3.14 0.46 13.20
N THR A 274 -2.77 1.03 12.06
CA THR A 274 -1.39 1.34 11.70
C THR A 274 -0.81 2.45 12.57
N PHE A 275 -1.53 3.56 12.79
CA PHE A 275 -1.04 4.61 13.69
C PHE A 275 -0.80 4.12 15.11
N TYR A 276 -1.71 3.34 15.67
CA TYR A 276 -1.55 2.79 17.01
C TYR A 276 -0.42 1.77 17.07
N SER A 277 -0.29 0.91 16.06
CA SER A 277 0.79 -0.08 15.98
C SER A 277 2.15 0.59 15.88
N MET A 278 2.30 1.60 15.03
CA MET A 278 3.55 2.37 14.87
C MET A 278 3.87 3.20 16.11
N ALA A 279 2.87 3.81 16.75
CA ALA A 279 3.05 4.56 17.98
C ALA A 279 3.42 3.65 19.16
N LYS A 280 2.87 2.42 19.24
CA LYS A 280 3.28 1.40 20.21
C LYS A 280 4.71 0.93 19.94
N PHE A 281 5.04 0.64 18.67
CA PHE A 281 6.37 0.21 18.26
C PHE A 281 7.44 1.27 18.56
N GLY A 282 7.11 2.55 18.36
CA GLY A 282 7.97 3.69 18.68
C GLY A 282 7.93 4.12 20.16
N SER A 283 7.15 3.47 21.02
CA SER A 283 6.96 3.85 22.44
C SER A 283 6.48 5.30 22.63
N TYR A 284 5.62 5.81 21.74
CA TYR A 284 5.03 7.16 21.79
C TYR A 284 3.58 7.18 22.27
N LEU A 285 3.04 6.04 22.69
CA LEU A 285 1.66 5.93 23.15
C LEU A 285 1.54 6.42 24.60
N ASN A 286 0.66 7.38 24.86
CA ASN A 286 0.29 7.75 26.24
C ASN A 286 -0.65 6.68 26.84
N GLU A 287 -0.84 6.69 28.17
CA GLU A 287 -1.75 5.78 28.90
C GLU A 287 -3.19 5.78 28.36
N ALA A 288 -3.64 6.90 27.77
CA ALA A 288 -4.94 7.03 27.11
C ALA A 288 -4.99 6.48 25.67
N GLY A 289 -3.90 5.88 25.19
CA GLY A 289 -3.77 5.38 23.82
C GLY A 289 -3.52 6.44 22.75
N ASN A 290 -3.39 7.73 23.12
CA ASN A 290 -3.14 8.80 22.16
C ASN A 290 -1.64 9.10 22.02
N PHE A 291 -1.21 9.56 20.85
CA PHE A 291 0.14 10.05 20.59
C PHE A 291 0.12 11.54 20.18
N GLU A 292 1.25 12.22 20.36
CA GLU A 292 1.40 13.63 20.02
C GLU A 292 1.20 13.85 18.50
N GLY A 293 0.36 14.82 18.13
CA GLY A 293 0.07 15.10 16.72
C GLY A 293 -0.96 14.16 16.08
N SER A 294 -1.64 13.31 16.85
CA SER A 294 -2.62 12.35 16.31
C SER A 294 -3.72 12.98 15.44
N ASN A 295 -4.27 14.16 15.81
CA ASN A 295 -5.27 14.85 14.98
C ASN A 295 -4.69 15.27 13.63
N ALA A 296 -3.48 15.84 13.63
CA ALA A 296 -2.80 16.24 12.42
C ALA A 296 -2.45 15.03 11.53
N ALA A 297 -2.14 13.88 12.15
CA ALA A 297 -1.90 12.63 11.42
C ALA A 297 -3.16 12.13 10.70
N PHE A 298 -4.32 12.11 11.37
CA PHE A 298 -5.58 11.73 10.72
C PHE A 298 -5.99 12.69 9.60
N ILE A 299 -5.87 14.00 9.82
CA ILE A 299 -6.14 15.01 8.79
C ILE A 299 -5.19 14.85 7.59
N SER A 300 -3.90 14.59 7.85
CA SER A 300 -2.91 14.34 6.80
C SER A 300 -3.19 13.06 6.01
N SER A 301 -3.66 12.00 6.67
CA SER A 301 -4.03 10.76 5.99
C SER A 301 -5.26 10.97 5.12
N ALA A 302 -6.30 11.62 5.66
CA ALA A 302 -7.54 11.86 4.94
C ALA A 302 -7.37 12.79 3.73
N SER A 303 -6.55 13.83 3.85
CA SER A 303 -6.22 14.68 2.70
C SER A 303 -5.45 13.92 1.63
N SER A 304 -4.59 12.98 2.04
CA SER A 304 -3.81 12.15 1.13
C SER A 304 -4.67 11.18 0.31
N ILE A 305 -5.76 10.64 0.87
CA ILE A 305 -6.72 9.81 0.12
C ILE A 305 -7.33 10.61 -1.03
N SER A 306 -7.80 11.83 -0.74
CA SER A 306 -8.39 12.72 -1.75
C SER A 306 -7.37 13.07 -2.84
N ILE A 307 -6.11 13.35 -2.45
CA ILE A 307 -5.01 13.63 -3.39
C ILE A 307 -4.71 12.39 -4.24
N GLY A 308 -4.67 11.19 -3.67
CA GLY A 308 -4.44 9.95 -4.40
C GLY A 308 -5.49 9.69 -5.47
N ALA A 309 -6.77 9.87 -5.12
CA ALA A 309 -7.87 9.70 -6.06
C ALA A 309 -7.81 10.69 -7.25
N ILE A 310 -7.37 11.94 -7.02
CA ILE A 310 -7.15 12.93 -8.11
C ILE A 310 -6.09 12.44 -9.10
N PHE A 311 -5.05 11.78 -8.61
CA PHE A 311 -3.99 11.21 -9.43
C PHE A 311 -4.35 9.84 -10.02
N GLY A 312 -5.58 9.35 -9.80
CA GLY A 312 -6.04 8.07 -10.31
C GLY A 312 -5.50 6.87 -9.54
N THR A 313 -5.06 7.05 -8.29
CA THR A 313 -4.65 5.93 -7.42
C THR A 313 -5.77 5.55 -6.46
N SER A 314 -5.71 4.33 -5.92
CA SER A 314 -6.52 3.91 -4.77
C SER A 314 -6.16 4.69 -3.50
N SER A 315 -6.86 4.42 -2.40
CA SER A 315 -6.67 5.09 -1.11
C SER A 315 -5.22 5.08 -0.64
N VAL A 316 -4.75 6.27 -0.27
CA VAL A 316 -3.41 6.49 0.28
C VAL A 316 -3.49 6.34 1.78
N ILE A 317 -2.80 5.35 2.31
CA ILE A 317 -2.79 5.04 3.73
C ILE A 317 -1.39 5.27 4.30
N THR A 318 -1.32 5.26 5.63
CA THR A 318 -0.04 5.13 6.30
C THR A 318 0.43 3.69 6.23
N VAL A 319 1.68 3.49 5.87
CA VAL A 319 2.21 2.14 5.69
C VAL A 319 3.06 1.72 6.89
N ILE A 320 2.96 0.45 7.25
CA ILE A 320 3.66 -0.12 8.41
C ILE A 320 5.16 -0.32 8.17
N GLU A 321 5.62 -0.23 6.92
CA GLU A 321 7.03 -0.25 6.51
C GLU A 321 7.80 0.89 7.17
N SER A 322 7.11 1.97 7.55
CA SER A 322 7.61 3.03 8.42
C SER A 322 8.21 2.50 9.73
N GLY A 323 7.81 1.30 10.16
CA GLY A 323 8.38 0.58 11.30
C GLY A 323 9.88 0.30 11.14
N SER A 324 10.40 0.13 9.92
CA SER A 324 11.84 -0.06 9.69
C SER A 324 12.64 1.21 10.02
N GLY A 325 12.13 2.38 9.67
CA GLY A 325 12.70 3.67 10.06
C GLY A 325 12.60 3.94 11.56
N ILE A 326 11.46 3.59 12.17
CA ILE A 326 11.29 3.73 13.61
C ILE A 326 12.27 2.81 14.36
N ALA A 327 12.51 1.59 13.87
CA ALA A 327 13.50 0.66 14.43
C ALA A 327 14.94 1.20 14.32
N GLU A 328 15.26 1.92 13.24
CA GLU A 328 16.55 2.60 13.03
C GLU A 328 16.74 3.84 13.92
N GLY A 329 15.71 4.26 14.66
CA GLY A 329 15.75 5.40 15.58
C GLY A 329 15.13 6.68 15.00
N GLY A 330 14.34 6.59 13.93
CA GLY A 330 13.55 7.71 13.41
C GLY A 330 12.37 8.06 14.31
N ARG A 331 12.24 9.33 14.69
CA ARG A 331 11.20 9.78 15.65
C ARG A 331 10.48 11.06 15.25
N THR A 332 10.93 11.72 14.20
CA THR A 332 10.40 13.03 13.76
C THR A 332 9.92 12.97 12.32
N GLY A 333 9.19 14.00 11.89
CA GLY A 333 8.80 14.15 10.49
C GLY A 333 9.96 14.33 9.51
N ILE A 334 11.21 14.49 9.97
CA ILE A 334 12.40 14.51 9.10
C ILE A 334 12.59 13.18 8.38
N THR A 335 12.30 12.06 9.05
CA THR A 335 12.28 10.74 8.39
C THR A 335 11.27 10.71 7.24
N SER A 336 10.04 11.17 7.45
CA SER A 336 9.03 11.28 6.40
C SER A 336 9.47 12.21 5.27
N LEU A 337 10.01 13.38 5.59
CA LEU A 337 10.56 14.28 4.57
C LEU A 337 11.68 13.64 3.74
N THR A 338 12.52 12.83 4.39
CA THR A 338 13.56 12.06 3.71
C THR A 338 12.95 11.01 2.77
N VAL A 339 11.93 10.29 3.22
CA VAL A 339 11.20 9.32 2.39
C VAL A 339 10.52 10.01 1.20
N SER A 340 9.86 11.14 1.43
CA SER A 340 9.25 11.98 0.39
C SER A 340 10.28 12.42 -0.66
N PHE A 341 11.47 12.84 -0.23
CA PHE A 341 12.57 13.19 -1.13
C PHE A 341 13.03 12.00 -1.98
N PHE A 342 13.11 10.79 -1.41
CA PHE A 342 13.44 9.60 -2.20
C PHE A 342 12.32 9.18 -3.16
N PHE A 343 11.05 9.34 -2.79
CA PHE A 343 9.93 9.18 -3.73
C PHE A 343 9.98 10.21 -4.86
N PHE A 344 10.35 11.45 -4.56
CA PHE A 344 10.58 12.46 -5.58
C PHE A 344 11.70 12.06 -6.54
N ILE A 345 12.83 11.52 -6.03
CA ILE A 345 13.90 10.98 -6.87
C ILE A 345 13.39 9.81 -7.73
N SER A 346 12.55 8.94 -7.17
CA SER A 346 12.02 7.77 -7.87
C SER A 346 11.20 8.13 -9.12
N LEU A 347 10.61 9.34 -9.18
CA LEU A 347 9.89 9.84 -10.37
C LEU A 347 10.78 9.87 -11.61
N PHE A 348 12.07 10.21 -11.46
CA PHE A 348 13.03 10.23 -12.57
C PHE A 348 13.43 8.83 -13.04
N PHE A 349 13.24 7.83 -12.19
CA PHE A 349 13.54 6.41 -12.45
C PHE A 349 12.28 5.58 -12.75
N ALA A 350 11.12 6.21 -12.94
CA ALA A 350 9.86 5.54 -13.25
C ALA A 350 9.96 4.47 -14.37
N PRO A 351 10.70 4.68 -15.48
CA PRO A 351 10.86 3.65 -16.52
C PRO A 351 11.54 2.36 -16.04
N ILE A 352 12.41 2.46 -15.03
CA ILE A 352 13.11 1.28 -14.46
C ILE A 352 12.12 0.42 -13.68
N PHE A 353 11.21 1.04 -12.93
CA PHE A 353 10.23 0.32 -12.12
C PHE A 353 9.19 -0.46 -12.94
N VAL A 354 8.93 -0.05 -14.19
CA VAL A 354 8.08 -0.79 -15.15
C VAL A 354 8.73 -2.10 -15.58
N SER A 355 10.06 -2.17 -15.56
CA SER A 355 10.80 -3.36 -16.01
C SER A 355 10.90 -4.45 -14.95
N ILE A 356 10.36 -4.22 -13.74
CA ILE A 356 10.39 -5.20 -12.65
C ILE A 356 9.31 -6.26 -12.91
N PRO A 357 9.69 -7.53 -13.10
CA PRO A 357 8.73 -8.58 -13.38
C PRO A 357 7.90 -8.91 -12.12
N PRO A 358 6.63 -9.36 -12.27
CA PRO A 358 5.77 -9.68 -11.13
C PRO A 358 6.32 -10.78 -10.20
N TRP A 359 7.11 -11.72 -10.73
CA TRP A 359 7.74 -12.74 -9.89
C TRP A 359 8.79 -12.17 -8.93
N ALA A 360 9.37 -11.00 -9.20
CA ALA A 360 10.35 -10.35 -8.34
C ALA A 360 9.70 -9.65 -7.13
N SER A 361 8.45 -9.20 -7.26
CA SER A 361 7.70 -8.61 -6.15
C SER A 361 7.15 -9.63 -5.15
N GLY A 362 6.92 -10.86 -5.58
CA GLY A 362 6.34 -11.94 -4.75
C GLY A 362 7.10 -12.19 -3.44
N PRO A 363 8.41 -12.44 -3.46
CA PRO A 363 9.20 -12.66 -2.25
C PRO A 363 9.15 -11.48 -1.27
N VAL A 364 9.12 -10.25 -1.79
CA VAL A 364 9.02 -9.03 -0.96
C VAL A 364 7.67 -9.00 -0.23
N LEU A 365 6.57 -9.28 -0.93
CA LEU A 365 5.23 -9.35 -0.33
C LEU A 365 5.14 -10.43 0.75
N ILE A 366 5.75 -11.60 0.52
CA ILE A 366 5.80 -12.69 1.51
C ILE A 366 6.59 -12.26 2.75
N ILE A 367 7.74 -11.59 2.57
CA ILE A 367 8.55 -11.09 3.68
C ILE A 367 7.79 -10.02 4.46
N THR A 368 7.22 -9.02 3.79
CA THR A 368 6.43 -7.95 4.43
C THR A 368 5.25 -8.54 5.21
N GLY A 369 4.50 -9.47 4.61
CA GLY A 369 3.41 -10.17 5.28
C GLY A 369 3.87 -10.96 6.50
N SER A 370 5.04 -11.61 6.43
CA SER A 370 5.62 -12.32 7.57
C SER A 370 6.04 -11.39 8.72
N MET A 371 6.50 -10.18 8.40
CA MET A 371 6.84 -9.16 9.40
C MET A 371 5.59 -8.63 10.12
N MET A 372 4.50 -8.40 9.37
CA MET A 372 3.19 -8.01 9.92
C MET A 372 2.58 -9.11 10.80
N ALA A 373 2.76 -10.37 10.44
CA ALA A 373 2.27 -11.50 11.22
C ALA A 373 2.86 -11.55 12.65
N LYS A 374 4.04 -10.94 12.89
CA LYS A 374 4.62 -10.83 14.24
C LYS A 374 3.70 -10.11 15.22
N SER A 375 2.85 -9.21 14.76
CA SER A 375 1.89 -8.47 15.59
C SER A 375 0.84 -9.38 16.22
N THR A 376 0.57 -10.57 15.64
CA THR A 376 -0.37 -11.55 16.21
C THR A 376 0.02 -12.02 17.61
N LYS A 377 1.30 -11.98 17.96
CA LYS A 377 1.78 -12.37 19.30
C LYS A 377 1.25 -11.46 20.41
N ASP A 378 0.86 -10.24 20.07
CA ASP A 378 0.39 -9.23 21.01
C ASP A 378 -1.11 -9.40 21.32
N ILE A 379 -1.81 -10.29 20.60
CA ILE A 379 -3.21 -10.63 20.84
C ILE A 379 -3.30 -11.61 22.02
N ASN A 380 -4.22 -11.36 22.94
CA ASN A 380 -4.45 -12.24 24.08
C ASN A 380 -5.22 -13.50 23.67
N TRP A 381 -4.52 -14.48 23.10
CA TRP A 381 -5.11 -15.75 22.64
C TRP A 381 -5.76 -16.59 23.75
N LYS A 382 -5.44 -16.31 25.02
CA LYS A 382 -6.00 -17.04 26.17
C LYS A 382 -7.43 -16.61 26.52
N TYR A 383 -7.82 -15.39 26.14
CA TYR A 383 -9.14 -14.86 26.43
C TYR A 383 -10.02 -14.93 25.17
N ILE A 384 -11.12 -15.70 25.25
CA ILE A 384 -11.97 -15.97 24.09
C ILE A 384 -12.61 -14.70 23.51
N GLY A 385 -12.86 -13.69 24.36
CA GLY A 385 -13.43 -12.41 23.93
C GLY A 385 -12.45 -11.52 23.15
N ASP A 386 -11.15 -11.81 23.19
CA ASP A 386 -10.15 -11.15 22.33
C ASP A 386 -9.77 -12.06 21.15
N SER A 387 -9.62 -13.36 21.39
CA SER A 387 -9.11 -14.28 20.37
C SER A 387 -10.09 -14.54 19.23
N VAL A 388 -11.38 -14.72 19.52
CA VAL A 388 -12.39 -14.99 18.48
C VAL A 388 -12.61 -13.76 17.58
N PRO A 389 -12.85 -12.55 18.11
CA PRO A 389 -13.01 -11.36 17.26
C PRO A 389 -11.75 -10.95 16.51
N SER A 390 -10.57 -11.37 16.97
CA SER A 390 -9.30 -11.13 16.25
C SER A 390 -9.00 -12.19 15.19
N PHE A 391 -9.62 -13.37 15.28
CA PHE A 391 -9.42 -14.46 14.34
C PHE A 391 -10.35 -14.34 13.13
N LEU A 392 -11.59 -13.86 13.36
CA LEU A 392 -12.54 -13.48 12.33
C LEU A 392 -12.08 -12.22 11.60
#